data_AF-A0A9D7DDI6-F1
#
_entry.id   AF-A0A9D7DDI6-F1
#
_cell.length_a   1.000
_cell.length_b   1.000
_cell.length_c   1.000
_cell.angle_alpha   90.00
_cell.angle_beta   90.00
_cell.angle_gamma   90.00
#
_symmetry.space_group_name_H-M   'P 1'
#
loop_
_entity.id
_entity.type
_entity.pdbx_description
1 polymer ?
#
loop_
_entity_poly.entity_id
_entity_poly.type
_entity_poly.pdbx_seq_one_letter_code
_entity_poly.pdbx_strand_id
1 'polypeptide(L)'
;MVEWFFDDIMLPDSTTDLVGSQGFVKFRIRPVQPVLAGTVIENTANIYFDFNPPVITEPSVLVAEFSTGITADAASDFVLAPVPASDQLRIVSGTMIDVVTILAMDGRSIARQRVSSTTTTLVVSAFPSGTYFLITNNADGSMYRAPFTVVHY
;
A
#
# COMPACT_ATOMS: atom_id res chain seq x y z
N MET A 1 -18.49 -13.73 6.96
CA MET A 1 -19.00 -14.26 5.68
C MET A 1 -19.96 -13.22 5.11
N VAL A 2 -19.89 -12.94 3.82
CA VAL A 2 -20.82 -12.03 3.13
C VAL A 2 -21.47 -12.86 2.03
N GLU A 3 -22.79 -12.74 1.93
CA GLU A 3 -23.60 -13.48 0.98
C GLU A 3 -24.39 -12.49 0.12
N TRP A 4 -24.52 -12.83 -1.17
CA TRP A 4 -25.32 -12.08 -2.13
C TRP A 4 -26.29 -13.04 -2.78
N PHE A 5 -27.57 -12.65 -2.81
CA PHE A 5 -28.63 -13.42 -3.46
C PHE A 5 -29.14 -12.64 -4.66
N PHE A 6 -29.32 -13.35 -5.77
CA PHE A 6 -29.89 -12.82 -7.01
C PHE A 6 -31.07 -13.70 -7.39
N ASP A 7 -32.24 -13.35 -6.87
CA ASP A 7 -33.47 -14.08 -7.16
C ASP A 7 -33.85 -13.88 -8.64
N ASP A 8 -34.23 -14.97 -9.31
CA ASP A 8 -34.70 -14.98 -10.70
C ASP A 8 -33.77 -14.25 -11.69
N ILE A 9 -32.44 -14.36 -11.52
CA ILE A 9 -31.47 -13.68 -12.39
C ILE A 9 -31.53 -14.13 -13.86
N MET A 10 -32.11 -15.31 -14.14
CA MET A 10 -32.46 -15.81 -15.48
C MET A 10 -31.33 -15.63 -16.52
N LEU A 11 -30.10 -16.01 -16.17
CA LEU A 11 -28.96 -15.87 -17.08
C LEU A 11 -29.15 -16.77 -18.33
N PRO A 12 -28.91 -16.24 -19.54
CA PRO A 12 -28.94 -17.04 -20.76
C PRO A 12 -27.75 -18.01 -20.79
N ASP A 13 -27.90 -19.12 -21.52
CA ASP A 13 -26.79 -20.04 -21.72
C ASP A 13 -25.66 -19.36 -22.51
N SER A 14 -24.42 -19.62 -22.07
CA SER A 14 -23.20 -19.06 -22.66
C SER A 14 -23.02 -19.38 -24.15
N THR A 15 -23.61 -20.48 -24.65
CA THR A 15 -23.57 -20.83 -26.07
C THR A 15 -24.50 -19.98 -26.93
N THR A 16 -25.55 -19.41 -26.32
CA THR A 16 -26.56 -18.58 -26.98
C THR A 16 -26.24 -17.09 -26.83
N ASP A 17 -25.85 -16.65 -25.62
CA ASP A 17 -25.42 -15.28 -25.34
C ASP A 17 -24.32 -15.26 -24.27
N LEU A 18 -23.07 -15.31 -24.74
CA LEU A 18 -21.90 -15.29 -23.88
C LEU A 18 -21.80 -14.01 -23.04
N VAL A 19 -22.20 -12.86 -23.58
CA VAL A 19 -22.11 -11.58 -22.86
C VAL A 19 -23.19 -11.49 -21.80
N GLY A 20 -24.42 -11.88 -22.14
CA GLY A 20 -25.54 -11.95 -21.19
C GLY A 20 -25.35 -12.99 -20.09
N SER A 21 -24.55 -14.03 -20.33
CA SER A 21 -24.25 -15.08 -19.34
C SER A 21 -23.21 -14.67 -18.26
N GLN A 22 -22.57 -13.51 -18.39
CA GLN A 22 -21.51 -13.05 -17.48
C GLN A 22 -22.05 -12.10 -16.41
N GLY A 23 -21.69 -12.35 -15.16
CA GLY A 23 -21.98 -11.48 -14.02
C GLY A 23 -20.72 -11.09 -13.25
N PHE A 24 -20.77 -9.98 -12.52
CA PHE A 24 -19.72 -9.61 -11.57
C PHE A 24 -20.33 -9.06 -10.29
N VAL A 25 -19.65 -9.29 -9.17
CA VAL A 25 -19.99 -8.71 -7.87
C VAL A 25 -18.85 -7.80 -7.45
N LYS A 26 -19.17 -6.54 -7.14
CA LYS A 26 -18.20 -5.57 -6.61
C LYS A 26 -18.58 -5.25 -5.16
N PHE A 27 -17.63 -5.35 -4.26
CA PHE A 27 -17.85 -5.08 -2.85
C PHE A 27 -16.73 -4.23 -2.24
N ARG A 28 -17.02 -3.66 -1.07
CA ARG A 28 -16.05 -2.96 -0.23
C ARG A 28 -16.29 -3.37 1.22
N ILE A 29 -15.29 -3.94 1.86
CA ILE A 29 -15.35 -4.38 3.26
C ILE A 29 -14.25 -3.69 4.04
N ARG A 30 -14.55 -3.26 5.26
CA ARG A 30 -13.54 -2.72 6.18
C ARG A 30 -12.92 -3.89 6.95
N PRO A 31 -11.60 -4.12 6.85
CA PRO A 31 -10.97 -5.19 7.61
C PRO A 31 -10.98 -4.87 9.11
N VAL A 32 -11.08 -5.91 9.94
CA VAL A 32 -10.93 -5.80 11.40
C VAL A 32 -9.49 -5.43 11.70
N GLN A 33 -9.30 -4.41 12.55
CA GLN A 33 -7.99 -3.92 12.94
C GLN A 33 -7.48 -4.65 14.19
N PRO A 34 -6.15 -4.83 14.35
CA PRO A 34 -5.10 -4.32 13.47
C PRO A 34 -4.83 -5.23 12.27
N VAL A 35 -4.53 -4.63 11.11
CA VAL A 35 -3.95 -5.34 9.94
C VAL A 35 -2.50 -4.88 9.79
N LEU A 36 -1.56 -5.81 9.72
CA LEU A 36 -0.13 -5.50 9.57
C LEU A 36 0.24 -5.29 8.10
N ALA A 37 1.24 -4.44 7.83
CA ALA A 37 1.74 -4.27 6.47
C ALA A 37 2.27 -5.59 5.91
N GLY A 38 1.93 -5.88 4.65
CA GLY A 38 2.25 -7.16 4.01
C GLY A 38 1.28 -8.30 4.35
N THR A 39 0.23 -8.05 5.15
CA THR A 39 -0.82 -9.06 5.37
C THR A 39 -1.51 -9.37 4.04
N VAL A 40 -1.51 -10.63 3.65
CA VAL A 40 -2.24 -11.12 2.48
C VAL A 40 -3.68 -11.39 2.90
N ILE A 41 -4.63 -10.73 2.23
CA ILE A 41 -6.06 -10.91 2.41
C ILE A 41 -6.59 -11.61 1.17
N GLU A 42 -6.95 -12.88 1.33
CA GLU A 42 -7.51 -13.71 0.26
C GLU A 42 -9.03 -13.78 0.38
N ASN A 43 -9.73 -13.61 -0.73
CA ASN A 43 -11.19 -13.74 -0.81
C ASN A 43 -11.55 -14.77 -1.89
N THR A 44 -12.07 -15.91 -1.47
CA THR A 44 -12.65 -16.93 -2.36
C THR A 44 -14.16 -16.76 -2.41
N ALA A 45 -14.73 -16.79 -3.61
CA ALA A 45 -16.17 -16.81 -3.81
C ALA A 45 -16.61 -18.21 -4.26
N ASN A 46 -17.72 -18.66 -3.69
CA ASN A 46 -18.41 -19.87 -4.12
C ASN A 46 -19.72 -19.42 -4.75
N ILE A 47 -19.92 -19.72 -6.04
CA ILE A 47 -21.13 -19.35 -6.77
C ILE A 47 -22.04 -20.55 -6.84
N TYR A 48 -23.27 -20.40 -6.33
CA TYR A 48 -24.29 -21.44 -6.34
C TYR A 48 -25.35 -21.09 -7.37
N PHE A 49 -25.67 -22.03 -8.25
CA PHE A 49 -26.78 -21.94 -9.19
C PHE A 49 -27.78 -23.05 -8.87
N ASP A 50 -29.04 -22.68 -8.65
CA ASP A 50 -30.12 -23.58 -8.26
C ASP A 50 -29.70 -24.50 -7.08
N PHE A 51 -29.81 -25.81 -7.27
CA PHE A 51 -29.44 -26.84 -6.29
C PHE A 51 -28.09 -27.52 -6.61
N ASN A 52 -27.27 -26.93 -7.49
CA ASN A 52 -26.00 -27.53 -7.88
C ASN A 52 -24.89 -27.26 -6.84
N PRO A 53 -23.84 -28.10 -6.83
CA PRO A 53 -22.61 -27.81 -6.11
C PRO A 53 -22.02 -26.45 -6.51
N PRO A 54 -21.29 -25.78 -5.62
CA PRO A 54 -20.72 -24.48 -5.91
C PRO A 54 -19.65 -24.55 -6.99
N VAL A 55 -19.63 -23.54 -7.86
CA VAL A 55 -18.48 -23.20 -8.68
C VAL A 55 -17.52 -22.40 -7.81
N ILE A 56 -16.40 -23.01 -7.45
CA ILE A 56 -15.34 -22.38 -6.65
C ILE A 56 -14.50 -21.51 -7.60
N THR A 57 -14.32 -20.23 -7.27
CA THR A 57 -13.48 -19.32 -8.06
C THR A 57 -12.04 -19.31 -7.55
N GLU A 58 -11.12 -18.85 -8.41
CA GLU A 58 -9.79 -18.45 -7.95
C GLU A 58 -9.88 -17.33 -6.90
N PRO A 59 -8.99 -17.30 -5.89
CA PRO A 59 -9.02 -16.30 -4.84
C PRO A 59 -8.60 -14.93 -5.37
N SER A 60 -9.33 -13.90 -4.95
CA SER A 60 -8.87 -12.52 -5.08
C SER A 60 -7.89 -12.20 -3.97
N VAL A 61 -6.65 -11.88 -4.33
CA VAL A 61 -5.56 -11.60 -3.39
C VAL A 61 -5.36 -10.09 -3.28
N LEU A 62 -5.49 -9.56 -2.06
CA LEU A 62 -5.15 -8.19 -1.73
C LEU A 62 -4.04 -8.17 -0.68
N VAL A 63 -2.90 -7.56 -1.01
CA VAL A 63 -1.83 -7.34 -0.05
C VAL A 63 -2.08 -6.01 0.65
N ALA A 64 -2.17 -6.02 1.98
CA ALA A 64 -2.34 -4.83 2.79
C ALA A 64 -1.07 -3.97 2.71
N GLU A 65 -1.11 -2.96 1.85
CA GLU A 65 -0.08 -1.94 1.78
C GLU A 65 -0.51 -0.72 2.57
N PHE A 66 0.14 -0.48 3.71
CA PHE A 66 0.01 0.79 4.39
C PHE A 66 1.04 1.74 3.80
N SER A 67 0.62 2.73 3.01
CA SER A 67 1.40 3.97 2.94
C SER A 67 1.37 4.52 4.36
N THR A 68 2.51 4.56 5.03
CA THR A 68 2.66 5.13 6.38
C THR A 68 2.55 6.65 6.28
N GLY A 69 1.36 7.11 5.93
CA GLY A 69 0.88 8.46 6.16
C GLY A 69 -0.15 8.38 7.28
N ILE A 70 0.31 8.67 8.49
CA ILE A 70 -0.45 9.34 9.56
C ILE A 70 -1.59 8.50 10.17
N THR A 71 -1.34 7.95 11.37
CA THR A 71 -2.36 7.96 12.43
C THR A 71 -2.85 9.40 12.57
N ALA A 72 -4.08 9.66 12.15
CA ALA A 72 -4.71 10.95 12.33
C ALA A 72 -4.96 11.20 13.83
N ASP A 73 -3.96 11.80 14.50
CA ASP A 73 -4.12 12.81 15.55
C ASP A 73 -2.74 13.25 16.07
N ALA A 74 -2.16 14.23 15.38
CA ALA A 74 -1.23 15.27 15.85
C ALA A 74 -0.64 15.94 14.59
N ALA A 75 -0.55 17.26 14.59
CA ALA A 75 -0.07 18.03 13.44
C ALA A 75 1.31 17.53 12.94
N SER A 76 1.39 17.10 11.68
CA SER A 76 2.57 17.10 10.79
C SER A 76 3.97 17.04 11.43
N ASP A 77 4.23 16.09 12.33
CA ASP A 77 5.55 15.95 12.94
C ASP A 77 6.57 15.36 11.98
N PHE A 78 6.14 14.75 10.86
CA PHE A 78 7.02 14.19 9.84
C PHE A 78 6.89 14.94 8.51
N VAL A 79 7.97 15.57 8.06
CA VAL A 79 8.01 16.40 6.84
C VAL A 79 9.22 16.03 5.98
N LEU A 80 8.98 15.86 4.68
CA LEU A 80 9.99 15.69 3.65
C LEU A 80 9.96 16.87 2.67
N ALA A 81 11.10 17.53 2.45
CA ALA A 81 11.18 18.66 1.52
C ALA A 81 12.59 18.87 0.95
N PRO A 82 12.73 19.31 -0.32
CA PRO A 82 11.67 19.41 -1.32
C PRO A 82 11.32 18.02 -1.90
N VAL A 83 10.08 17.86 -2.34
CA VAL A 83 9.66 16.71 -3.17
C VAL A 83 8.94 17.28 -4.40
N PRO A 84 9.48 17.12 -5.62
CA PRO A 84 10.69 16.38 -5.99
C PRO A 84 12.01 17.01 -5.48
N ALA A 85 13.01 16.18 -5.20
CA ALA A 85 14.35 16.59 -4.77
C ALA A 85 15.35 16.48 -5.94
N SER A 86 16.29 17.41 -6.03
CA SER A 86 17.37 17.36 -7.03
C SER A 86 18.75 17.15 -6.42
N ASP A 87 19.06 17.88 -5.34
CA ASP A 87 20.38 17.83 -4.71
C ASP A 87 20.33 17.21 -3.30
N GLN A 88 19.42 17.70 -2.47
CA GLN A 88 19.26 17.26 -1.09
C GLN A 88 17.79 17.15 -0.70
N LEU A 89 17.51 16.21 0.20
CA LEU A 89 16.21 15.99 0.82
C LEU A 89 16.33 16.25 2.33
N ARG A 90 15.57 17.22 2.83
CA ARG A 90 15.44 17.49 4.26
C ARG A 90 14.31 16.64 4.85
N ILE A 91 14.63 16.00 5.98
CA ILE A 91 13.74 15.13 6.74
C ILE A 91 13.57 15.74 8.12
N VAL A 92 12.34 15.98 8.54
CA VAL A 92 11.98 16.47 9.88
C VAL A 92 11.05 15.43 10.52
N SER A 93 11.28 15.12 11.79
CA SER A 93 10.46 14.25 12.62
C SER A 93 10.26 14.91 14.00
N GLY A 94 9.07 14.77 14.60
CA GLY A 94 8.79 15.25 15.96
C GLY A 94 9.53 14.48 17.05
N THR A 95 10.03 13.30 16.71
CA THR A 95 10.83 12.42 17.59
C THR A 95 12.23 12.21 17.02
N MET A 96 13.18 11.84 17.87
CA MET A 96 14.57 11.61 17.44
C MET A 96 14.62 10.45 16.44
N ILE A 97 15.22 10.69 15.28
CA ILE A 97 15.44 9.68 14.24
C ILE A 97 16.71 8.92 14.58
N ASP A 98 16.65 7.59 14.67
CA ASP A 98 17.80 6.72 14.88
C ASP A 98 18.42 6.27 13.56
N VAL A 99 17.58 5.94 12.59
CA VAL A 99 18.01 5.39 11.29
C VAL A 99 17.11 5.88 10.18
N VAL A 100 17.71 6.40 9.12
CA VAL A 100 17.07 6.65 7.82
C VAL A 100 17.51 5.57 6.84
N THR A 101 16.57 4.99 6.10
CA THR A 101 16.81 4.00 5.04
C THR A 101 16.10 4.44 3.77
N ILE A 102 16.79 4.39 2.64
CA ILE A 102 16.24 4.69 1.32
C ILE A 102 16.18 3.41 0.51
N LEU A 103 15.01 3.13 -0.05
CA LEU A 103 14.77 2.01 -0.93
C LEU A 103 14.43 2.51 -2.35
N ALA A 104 14.92 1.82 -3.36
CA ALA A 104 14.39 1.94 -4.72
C ALA A 104 13.04 1.22 -4.85
N MET A 105 12.32 1.46 -5.97
CA MET A 105 11.02 0.82 -6.23
C MET A 105 11.08 -0.70 -6.33
N ASP A 106 12.26 -1.26 -6.60
CA ASP A 106 12.53 -2.71 -6.62
C ASP A 106 12.79 -3.30 -5.21
N GLY A 107 12.72 -2.47 -4.15
CA GLY A 107 12.97 -2.85 -2.77
C GLY A 107 14.45 -2.85 -2.36
N ARG A 108 15.38 -2.55 -3.28
CA ARG A 108 16.81 -2.50 -2.97
C ARG A 108 17.13 -1.29 -2.09
N SER A 109 17.85 -1.52 -0.98
CA SER A 109 18.38 -0.44 -0.14
C SER A 109 19.48 0.32 -0.87
N ILE A 110 19.22 1.59 -1.18
CA ILE A 110 20.15 2.51 -1.86
C ILE A 110 21.04 3.24 -0.85
N ALA A 111 20.47 3.63 0.29
CA ALA A 111 21.22 4.32 1.33
C ALA A 111 20.66 3.97 2.71
N ARG A 112 21.54 3.97 3.70
CA ARG A 112 21.16 3.81 5.11
C ARG A 112 22.10 4.64 5.97
N GLN A 113 21.53 5.48 6.82
CA GLN A 113 22.28 6.41 7.66
C GLN A 113 21.74 6.36 9.09
N ARG A 114 22.65 6.25 10.06
CA ARG A 114 22.30 6.48 11.47
C ARG A 114 22.24 7.97 11.74
N VAL A 115 21.21 8.38 12.46
CA VAL A 115 20.91 9.75 12.82
C VAL A 115 20.64 9.76 14.32
N SER A 116 20.76 10.91 14.97
CA SER A 116 20.37 11.09 16.38
C SER A 116 19.84 12.51 16.57
N SER A 117 18.97 12.91 15.64
CA SER A 117 18.38 14.25 15.56
C SER A 117 16.95 14.16 15.06
N THR A 118 16.16 15.18 15.37
CA THR A 118 14.78 15.36 14.85
C THR A 118 14.76 15.94 13.45
N THR A 119 15.89 16.46 12.95
CA THR A 119 16.05 16.96 11.58
C THR A 119 17.35 16.46 11.01
N THR A 120 17.31 15.97 9.78
CA THR A 120 18.49 15.52 9.03
C THR A 120 18.33 15.86 7.55
N THR A 121 19.47 15.96 6.86
CA THR A 121 19.52 16.23 5.42
C THR A 121 20.24 15.08 4.76
N LEU A 122 19.64 14.55 3.70
CA LEU A 122 20.22 13.50 2.87
C LEU A 122 20.60 14.09 1.51
N VAL A 123 21.83 13.85 1.08
CA VAL A 123 22.27 14.18 -0.28
C VAL A 123 21.74 13.13 -1.25
N VAL A 124 20.96 13.55 -2.24
CA VAL A 124 20.33 12.70 -3.26
C VAL A 124 20.85 12.96 -4.66
N SER A 125 21.80 13.89 -4.84
CA SER A 125 22.40 14.21 -6.15
C SER A 125 23.10 13.03 -6.82
N ALA A 126 23.54 12.02 -6.06
CA ALA A 126 24.10 10.79 -6.61
C ALA A 126 23.04 9.75 -7.02
N PHE A 127 21.77 9.95 -6.67
CA PHE A 127 20.70 8.98 -6.95
C PHE A 127 20.18 9.22 -8.37
N PRO A 128 19.98 8.17 -9.20
CA PRO A 128 19.33 8.33 -10.49
C PRO A 128 17.96 9.02 -10.39
N SER A 129 17.52 9.70 -11.44
CA SER A 129 16.15 10.23 -11.50
C SER A 129 15.15 9.07 -11.36
N GLY A 130 14.18 9.20 -10.47
CA GLY A 130 13.27 8.11 -10.16
C GLY A 130 12.46 8.32 -8.89
N THR A 131 11.61 7.35 -8.59
CA THR A 131 10.84 7.33 -7.33
C THR A 131 11.53 6.41 -6.33
N TYR A 132 11.54 6.82 -5.06
CA TYR A 132 12.18 6.13 -3.96
C TYR A 132 11.26 6.13 -2.74
N PHE A 133 11.46 5.17 -1.84
CA PHE A 133 10.86 5.18 -0.51
C PHE A 133 11.90 5.58 0.52
N LEU A 134 11.52 6.49 1.41
CA LEU A 134 12.26 6.79 2.62
C LEU A 134 11.57 6.13 3.80
N ILE A 135 12.36 5.52 4.69
CA ILE A 135 11.91 4.87 5.92
C ILE A 135 12.74 5.41 7.09
N THR A 136 12.11 5.90 8.15
CA THR A 136 12.78 6.26 9.41
C THR A 136 12.40 5.30 10.52
N ASN A 137 13.37 4.91 11.34
CA ASN A 137 13.13 4.32 12.65
C ASN A 137 13.53 5.36 13.69
N ASN A 138 12.64 5.64 14.63
CA ASN A 138 12.82 6.66 15.64
C ASN A 138 13.06 6.03 17.02
N ALA A 139 13.66 6.81 17.93
CA ALA A 139 14.06 6.36 19.26
C ALA A 139 12.88 5.94 20.16
N ASP A 140 11.68 6.44 19.87
CA ASP A 140 10.44 6.08 20.55
C ASP A 140 9.83 4.76 20.02
N GLY A 141 10.48 4.13 19.03
CA GLY A 141 9.98 2.95 18.32
C GLY A 141 9.02 3.26 17.18
N SER A 142 8.69 4.54 16.92
CA SER A 142 7.87 4.92 15.78
C SER A 142 8.64 4.71 14.46
N MET A 143 7.89 4.35 13.42
CA MET A 143 8.41 4.20 12.07
C MET A 143 7.59 5.05 11.11
N TYR A 144 8.26 5.89 10.32
CA TYR A 144 7.64 6.63 9.22
C TYR A 144 8.17 6.12 7.89
N ARG A 145 7.31 6.08 6.90
CA ARG A 145 7.71 5.79 5.53
C ARG A 145 6.93 6.63 4.53
N ALA A 146 7.63 7.23 3.58
CA ALA A 146 7.04 8.12 2.61
C ALA A 146 7.77 8.02 1.26
N PRO A 147 7.03 8.08 0.14
CA PRO A 147 7.64 8.16 -1.18
C PRO A 147 8.20 9.57 -1.44
N PHE A 148 9.28 9.64 -2.22
CA PHE A 148 9.77 10.89 -2.80
C PHE A 148 10.35 10.64 -4.20
N THR A 149 10.39 11.69 -5.01
CA THR A 149 10.92 11.63 -6.38
C THR A 149 12.22 12.42 -6.46
N VAL A 150 13.24 11.85 -7.10
CA VAL A 150 14.49 12.53 -7.46
C VAL A 150 14.44 12.95 -8.93
N VAL A 151 14.82 14.19 -9.22
CA VAL A 151 14.89 14.74 -10.58
C VAL A 151 16.22 15.47 -10.81
N HIS A 152 16.91 15.13 -11.89
CA HIS A 152 18.06 15.88 -12.41
C HIS A 152 17.61 16.82 -13.52
N TYR A 153 18.05 18.07 -13.45
CA TYR A 153 17.82 19.10 -14.49
C TYR A 153 19.06 19.27 -15.36
#